data_AF-A0A015J908-F1
#
_entry.id   AF-A0A015J908-F1
#
_cell.length_a   1.000
_cell.length_b   1.000
_cell.length_c   1.000
_cell.angle_alpha   90.00
_cell.angle_beta   90.00
_cell.angle_gamma   90.00
#
_symmetry.space_group_name_H-M   'P 1'
#
loop_
_entity.id
_entity.type
_entity.pdbx_description
1 polymer ?
#
loop_
_entity_poly.entity_id
_entity_poly.type
_entity_poly.pdbx_seq_one_letter_code
_entity_poly.pdbx_strand_id
1 'polypeptide(L)'
;MEKVVCTIMIPGPNEVPSVSKRTDLSTWYQSNANVLLPANHPFWEKKIKREHGTCSKIEDLNNMPVQDMLVHLHNDMFSHINQILVNGGPANSSNEERNN
;
A
#
# COMPACT_ATOMS: atom_id res chain seq x y z
N MET A 1 -0.05 19.72 -5.44
CA MET A 1 0.28 18.51 -6.23
C MET A 1 -0.80 17.49 -5.90
N GLU A 2 -1.98 17.62 -6.51
CA GLU A 2 -3.18 16.81 -6.22
C GLU A 2 -3.62 16.06 -7.49
N LYS A 3 -2.76 15.18 -8.00
CA LYS A 3 -3.11 14.35 -9.17
C LYS A 3 -2.98 12.86 -8.92
N VAL A 4 -2.22 12.45 -7.89
CA VAL A 4 -2.05 11.04 -7.55
C VAL A 4 -2.91 10.73 -6.34
N VAL A 5 -3.88 9.86 -6.54
CA VAL A 5 -4.87 9.45 -5.51
C VAL A 5 -4.53 8.11 -4.86
N CYS A 6 -3.70 7.30 -5.53
CA CYS A 6 -3.26 6.00 -5.04
C CYS A 6 -2.01 5.54 -5.80
N THR A 7 -1.13 4.83 -5.10
CA THR A 7 -0.07 4.02 -5.70
C THR A 7 -0.26 2.59 -5.22
N ILE A 8 -0.23 1.62 -6.14
CA ILE A 8 -0.25 0.19 -5.80
C ILE A 8 1.04 -0.44 -6.31
N MET A 9 1.69 -1.22 -5.46
CA MET A 9 2.96 -1.88 -5.78
C MET A 9 2.89 -3.36 -5.41
N ILE A 10 3.29 -4.21 -6.36
CA ILE A 10 3.44 -5.65 -6.19
C ILE A 10 4.90 -5.99 -6.54
N PRO A 11 5.83 -5.87 -5.58
CA PRO A 11 7.26 -6.04 -5.86
C PRO A 11 7.65 -7.52 -6.03
N GLY A 12 6.78 -8.47 -5.64
CA GLY A 12 7.08 -9.89 -5.65
C GLY A 12 8.26 -10.22 -4.74
N PRO A 13 9.35 -10.83 -5.24
CA PRO A 13 10.55 -11.15 -4.45
C PRO A 13 11.55 -9.97 -4.35
N ASN A 14 11.27 -8.84 -5.01
CA ASN A 14 12.21 -7.72 -5.08
C ASN A 14 12.20 -6.88 -3.79
N GLU A 15 13.21 -6.03 -3.65
CA GLU A 15 13.24 -5.10 -2.52
C GLU A 15 12.01 -4.18 -2.52
N VAL A 16 11.46 -3.97 -1.32
CA VAL A 16 10.34 -3.07 -1.11
C VAL A 16 10.80 -1.63 -1.31
N PRO A 17 10.21 -0.88 -2.25
CA PRO A 17 10.60 0.48 -2.53
C PRO A 17 10.31 1.40 -1.35
N SER A 18 11.12 2.45 -1.21
CA SER A 18 10.91 3.50 -0.22
C SER A 18 11.13 4.89 -0.79
N VAL A 19 10.50 5.88 -0.17
CA VAL A 19 10.68 7.29 -0.51
C VAL A 19 11.66 8.00 0.45
N SER A 20 12.08 9.22 0.09
CA SER A 20 12.89 10.06 0.97
C SER A 20 12.18 10.28 2.32
N LYS A 21 12.96 10.37 3.41
CA LYS A 21 12.49 10.58 4.80
C LYS A 21 11.94 11.99 5.07
N ARG A 22 11.56 12.73 4.03
CA ARG A 22 10.91 14.03 4.18
C ARG A 22 9.52 13.81 4.77
N THR A 23 9.24 14.41 5.92
CA THR A 23 8.08 14.07 6.76
C THR A 23 6.74 14.18 6.02
N ASP A 24 6.56 15.23 5.21
CA ASP A 24 5.37 15.44 4.39
C ASP A 24 5.21 14.32 3.34
N LEU A 25 6.30 13.98 2.66
CA LEU A 25 6.32 12.97 1.60
C LEU A 25 6.08 11.58 2.17
N SER A 26 6.76 11.21 3.26
CA SER A 26 6.61 9.89 3.87
C SER A 26 5.23 9.71 4.52
N THR A 27 4.64 10.78 5.06
CA THR A 27 3.27 10.77 5.57
C THR A 27 2.27 10.59 4.42
N TRP A 28 2.40 11.37 3.34
CA TRP A 28 1.58 11.19 2.15
C TRP A 28 1.72 9.78 1.57
N TYR A 29 2.95 9.27 1.47
CA TYR A 29 3.24 7.96 0.91
C TYR A 29 2.66 6.84 1.76
N GLN A 30 2.76 6.93 3.10
CA GLN A 30 2.12 5.99 4.02
C GLN A 30 0.61 5.88 3.77
N SER A 31 -0.06 7.02 3.57
CA SER A 31 -1.52 7.08 3.38
C SER A 31 -1.98 6.66 1.98
N ASN A 32 -1.15 6.81 0.95
CA ASN A 32 -1.59 6.67 -0.45
C ASN A 32 -0.94 5.48 -1.19
N ALA A 33 0.19 4.96 -0.70
CA ALA A 33 0.88 3.82 -1.32
C ALA A 33 0.51 2.51 -0.61
N ASN A 34 0.00 1.55 -1.38
CA ASN A 34 -0.30 0.20 -0.93
C ASN A 34 0.73 -0.75 -1.54
N VAL A 35 1.50 -1.43 -0.70
CA VAL A 35 2.49 -2.43 -1.11
C VAL A 35 1.97 -3.81 -0.71
N LEU A 36 1.67 -4.63 -1.70
CA LEU A 36 1.09 -5.96 -1.51
C LEU A 36 2.20 -7.00 -1.60
N LEU A 37 2.43 -7.74 -0.51
CA LEU A 37 3.56 -8.65 -0.37
C LEU A 37 3.10 -10.06 0.00
N PRO A 38 3.79 -11.10 -0.50
CA PRO A 38 3.54 -12.44 -0.04
C PRO A 38 3.91 -12.58 1.44
N ALA A 39 3.22 -13.45 2.16
CA ALA A 39 3.44 -13.64 3.59
C ALA A 39 4.83 -14.18 3.93
N ASN A 40 5.45 -14.91 3.00
CA ASN A 40 6.81 -15.41 3.11
C ASN A 40 7.90 -14.41 2.68
N HIS A 41 7.57 -13.14 2.39
CA HIS A 41 8.56 -12.16 1.96
C HIS A 41 9.53 -11.79 3.10
N PRO A 42 10.87 -11.72 2.86
CA PRO A 42 11.85 -11.41 3.90
C PRO A 42 11.71 -9.98 4.47
N PHE A 43 10.97 -9.10 3.79
CA PHE A 43 10.71 -7.75 4.28
C PHE A 43 10.00 -7.71 5.64
N TRP A 44 9.26 -8.75 6.01
CA TRP A 44 8.57 -8.82 7.30
C TRP A 44 9.52 -8.89 8.50
N GLU A 45 10.79 -9.25 8.28
CA GLU A 45 11.83 -9.24 9.31
C GLU A 45 12.39 -7.82 9.54
N LYS A 46 12.11 -6.88 8.63
CA LYS A 46 12.54 -5.48 8.72
C LYS A 46 11.52 -4.65 9.50
N LYS A 47 12.00 -3.61 10.18
CA LYS A 47 11.13 -2.60 10.79
C LYS A 47 10.43 -1.78 9.69
N ILE A 48 9.12 -1.96 9.54
CA ILE A 48 8.28 -1.18 8.62
C ILE A 48 8.25 0.28 9.08
N LYS A 49 8.35 1.20 8.13
CA LYS A 49 8.35 2.65 8.35
C LYS A 49 7.50 3.35 7.30
N ARG A 50 7.14 4.61 7.56
CA ARG A 50 6.28 5.43 6.70
C ARG A 50 6.79 5.52 5.27
N GLU A 51 8.10 5.49 5.08
CA GLU A 51 8.71 5.60 3.75
C GLU A 51 8.39 4.41 2.83
N HIS A 52 7.89 3.29 3.36
CA HIS A 52 7.53 2.10 2.58
C HIS A 52 6.07 2.07 2.16
N GLY A 53 5.25 3.05 2.55
CA GLY A 53 3.81 2.98 2.34
C GLY A 53 3.12 2.06 3.35
N THR A 54 1.86 1.74 3.07
CA THR A 54 1.10 0.70 3.78
C THR A 54 1.42 -0.66 3.18
N CYS A 55 2.08 -1.52 3.95
CA CYS A 55 2.46 -2.87 3.53
C CYS A 55 1.43 -3.89 4.01
N SER A 56 0.82 -4.64 3.08
CA SER A 56 -0.17 -5.68 3.36
C SER A 56 0.40 -7.06 3.12
N LYS A 57 0.14 -7.96 4.07
CA LYS A 57 0.53 -9.36 4.01
C LYS A 57 -0.57 -10.19 3.37
N ILE A 58 -0.26 -10.92 2.30
CA ILE A 58 -1.21 -11.75 1.56
C ILE A 58 -0.66 -13.17 1.45
N GLU A 59 -1.31 -14.12 2.11
CA GLU A 59 -0.90 -15.53 2.13
C GLU A 59 -1.00 -16.19 0.74
N ASP A 60 -2.05 -15.83 -0.01
CA ASP A 60 -2.34 -16.43 -1.31
C ASP A 60 -1.27 -16.14 -2.37
N LEU A 61 -0.42 -15.13 -2.16
CA LEU A 61 0.67 -14.81 -3.09
C LEU A 61 1.93 -15.66 -2.88
N ASN A 62 1.98 -16.49 -1.82
CA ASN A 62 3.17 -17.27 -1.52
C ASN A 62 3.56 -18.17 -2.70
N ASN A 63 4.83 -18.09 -3.11
CA ASN A 63 5.41 -18.85 -4.22
C ASN A 63 4.82 -18.54 -5.62
N MET A 64 4.00 -17.49 -5.76
CA MET A 64 3.54 -17.05 -7.08
C MET A 64 4.61 -16.20 -7.78
N PRO A 65 4.85 -16.41 -9.09
CA PRO A 65 5.53 -15.43 -9.92
C PRO A 65 4.80 -14.07 -9.91
N VAL A 66 5.53 -12.95 -10.06
CA VAL A 66 4.95 -11.59 -10.08
C VAL A 66 3.79 -11.45 -11.07
N GLN A 67 3.91 -12.06 -12.24
CA GLN A 67 2.88 -11.99 -13.29
C GLN A 67 1.58 -12.65 -12.84
N ASP A 68 1.66 -13.77 -12.11
CA ASP A 68 0.49 -14.45 -11.56
C ASP A 68 -0.09 -13.67 -10.38
N MET A 69 0.75 -13.04 -9.55
CA MET A 69 0.29 -12.12 -8.50
C MET A 69 -0.53 -10.96 -9.08
N LEU A 70 -0.08 -10.37 -10.20
CA LEU A 70 -0.78 -9.28 -10.87
C LEU A 70 -2.15 -9.71 -11.39
N VAL A 71 -2.23 -10.91 -11.98
CA VAL A 71 -3.50 -11.49 -12.45
C VAL A 71 -4.43 -11.79 -11.28
N HIS A 72 -3.90 -12.42 -10.23
CA HIS A 72 -4.66 -12.78 -9.04
C HIS A 72 -5.27 -11.55 -8.35
N LEU A 73 -4.50 -10.48 -8.19
CA LEU A 73 -4.91 -9.26 -7.50
C LEU A 73 -5.67 -8.27 -8.40
N HIS A 74 -5.82 -8.55 -9.70
CA HIS A 74 -6.35 -7.61 -10.68
C HIS A 74 -7.67 -6.96 -10.22
N ASN A 75 -8.67 -7.78 -9.89
CA ASN A 75 -10.00 -7.28 -9.56
C ASN A 75 -10.01 -6.50 -8.23
N ASP A 76 -9.20 -6.92 -7.26
CA ASP A 76 -9.10 -6.25 -5.97
C ASP A 76 -8.43 -4.88 -6.11
N MET A 77 -7.37 -4.78 -6.92
CA MET A 77 -6.71 -3.51 -7.23
C MET A 77 -7.67 -2.52 -7.90
N PHE A 78 -8.43 -2.97 -8.91
CA PHE A 78 -9.41 -2.10 -9.59
C PHE A 78 -10.55 -1.70 -8.66
N SER A 79 -11.03 -2.62 -7.83
CA SER A 79 -12.08 -2.33 -6.84
C SER A 79 -11.61 -1.30 -5.82
N HIS A 80 -10.38 -1.43 -5.32
CA HIS A 80 -9.77 -0.47 -4.40
C HIS A 80 -9.60 0.92 -5.03
N ILE A 81 -9.09 0.99 -6.26
CA ILE A 81 -8.97 2.26 -7.00
C ILE A 81 -10.34 2.91 -7.17
N ASN A 82 -11.35 2.14 -7.59
CA ASN A 82 -12.72 2.65 -7.74
C ASN A 82 -13.28 3.18 -6.43
N GLN A 83 -13.05 2.49 -5.30
CA GLN A 83 -13.48 2.97 -3.99
C GLN A 83 -12.82 4.29 -3.61
N ILE A 84 -11.51 4.44 -3.84
CA ILE A 84 -10.80 5.71 -3.59
C ILE A 84 -11.37 6.84 -4.44
N LEU A 85 -11.65 6.57 -5.72
CA LEU A 85 -12.20 7.56 -6.65
C LEU A 85 -13.62 7.97 -6.28
N VAL A 86 -14.47 7.04 -5.86
CA VAL A 86 -15.86 7.31 -5.45
C VAL A 86 -15.94 8.01 -4.09
N ASN A 87 -15.10 7.59 -3.13
CA ASN A 87 -15.14 8.10 -1.76
C ASN A 87 -14.29 9.37 -1.55
N GLY A 88 -13.60 9.85 -2.58
CA GLY A 88 -12.85 11.11 -2.53
C GLY A 88 -11.49 11.04 -1.84
N GLY A 89 -10.88 9.85 -1.74
CA GLY A 89 -9.54 9.65 -1.16
C GLY A 89 -9.46 8.50 -0.16
N PRO A 90 -8.24 8.14 0.31
CA PRO A 90 -8.08 7.15 1.36
C PRO A 90 -8.80 7.62 2.63
N ALA A 91 -9.54 6.71 3.28
CA ALA A 91 -10.27 6.99 4.50
C ALA A 91 -9.29 7.45 5.60
N ASN A 92 -9.18 8.75 5.80
CA ASN A 92 -8.55 9.27 7.00
C ASN A 92 -9.42 8.83 8.18
N SER A 93 -8.90 7.90 8.99
CA SER A 93 -9.32 7.72 10.36
C SER A 93 -8.88 8.96 11.17
N SER A 94 -9.47 10.12 10.88
CA SER A 94 -9.58 11.19 11.85
C SER A 94 -10.70 10.77 12.80
N ASN A 95 -10.33 10.00 13.83
CA ASN A 95 -11.06 10.09 15.08
C ASN A 95 -10.86 11.52 15.57
N GLU A 96 -11.78 12.39 15.17
CA GLU A 96 -12.06 13.60 15.93
C GLU A 96 -12.30 13.17 17.37
N GLU A 97 -11.48 13.72 18.25
CA GLU A 97 -11.81 13.97 19.64
C GLU A 97 -13.23 14.57 19.71
N ARG A 98 -14.25 13.72 19.86
CA ARG A 98 -15.51 14.16 20.44
C ARG A 98 -15.32 14.24 21.93
N ASN A 99 -14.77 15.38 22.35
CA ASN A 99 -15.13 15.97 23.62
C ASN A 99 -16.64 16.20 23.62
N ASN A 100 -17.34 15.49 24.50
CA ASN A 100 -18.43 15.97 25.36
C ASN A 100 -18.89 14.84 26.29
#